data_AF-A0A3B8X5A9-F1
#
_entry.id   AF-A0A3B8X5A9-F1
#
_cell.length_a   1.000
_cell.length_b   1.000
_cell.length_c   1.000
_cell.angle_alpha   90.00
_cell.angle_beta   90.00
_cell.angle_gamma   90.00
#
_symmetry.space_group_name_H-M   'P 1'
#
loop_
_entity.id
_entity.type
_entity.pdbx_description
1 polymer ?
#
loop_
_entity_poly.entity_id
_entity_poly.type
_entity_poly.pdbx_seq_one_letter_code
_entity_poly.pdbx_strand_id
1 'polypeptide(L)'
;SGGVTPEHVIECLLLDPNLPRSARFAAGVALESVSRIDGPGRRSRPRRLLIRLESVFEHADTQWVAENPRDFDAQCGDLLRQLVVAMREAYFHPSKVPASVMGDEGRAMPQQQQ
;
A
#
# COMPACT_ATOMS: atom_id res chain seq x y z
N SER A 1 -17.95 15.31 -32.46
CA SER A 1 -17.47 14.08 -31.82
C SER A 1 -16.84 14.45 -30.49
N GLY A 2 -17.55 14.29 -29.38
CA GLY A 2 -16.97 14.49 -28.05
C GLY A 2 -16.03 13.32 -27.77
N GLY A 3 -14.73 13.54 -27.93
CA GLY A 3 -13.71 12.50 -27.78
C GLY A 3 -13.42 12.20 -26.32
N VAL A 4 -12.84 11.03 -26.08
CA VAL A 4 -12.25 10.66 -24.78
C VAL A 4 -11.06 11.59 -24.51
N THR A 5 -11.11 12.39 -23.45
CA THR A 5 -10.01 13.26 -23.05
C THR A 5 -9.09 12.54 -22.04
N PRO A 6 -7.81 12.91 -21.93
CA PRO A 6 -6.91 12.36 -20.92
C PRO A 6 -7.47 12.50 -19.50
N GLU A 7 -8.07 13.65 -19.17
CA GLU A 7 -8.66 13.93 -17.86
C GLU A 7 -9.79 12.96 -17.55
N HIS A 8 -10.65 12.67 -18.52
CA HIS A 8 -11.74 11.71 -18.33
C HIS A 8 -11.23 10.28 -18.15
N VAL A 9 -10.12 9.91 -18.82
CA VAL A 9 -9.46 8.61 -18.60
C VAL A 9 -8.87 8.54 -17.19
N ILE A 10 -8.19 9.60 -16.73
CA ILE A 10 -7.61 9.68 -15.39
C ILE A 10 -8.72 9.59 -14.33
N GLU A 11 -9.79 10.38 -14.50
CA GLU A 11 -10.95 10.37 -13.61
C GLU A 11 -11.53 8.96 -13.50
N CYS A 12 -11.86 8.32 -14.62
CA CYS A 12 -12.48 7.01 -14.61
C CYS A 12 -11.55 5.89 -14.14
N LEU A 13 -10.32 5.82 -14.65
CA LEU A 13 -9.45 4.65 -14.41
C LEU A 13 -8.59 4.78 -13.14
N LEU A 14 -8.22 5.99 -12.73
CA LEU A 14 -7.33 6.20 -11.59
C LEU A 14 -8.07 6.72 -10.36
N LEU A 15 -9.03 7.65 -10.53
CA LEU A 15 -9.57 8.44 -9.43
C LEU A 15 -11.00 8.09 -9.03
N ASP A 16 -11.73 7.29 -9.80
CA ASP A 16 -13.10 6.86 -9.46
C ASP A 16 -13.08 5.99 -8.19
N PRO A 17 -13.63 6.46 -7.06
CA PRO A 17 -13.63 5.69 -5.81
C PRO A 17 -14.56 4.47 -5.86
N ASN A 18 -15.45 4.37 -6.84
CA ASN A 18 -16.39 3.26 -6.98
C ASN A 18 -15.92 2.21 -7.99
N LEU A 19 -14.90 2.50 -8.79
CA LEU A 19 -14.34 1.54 -9.74
C LEU A 19 -13.38 0.58 -9.02
N PRO A 20 -13.70 -0.72 -8.91
CA PRO A 20 -12.78 -1.68 -8.33
C PRO A 20 -11.49 -1.69 -9.15
N ARG A 21 -10.35 -1.61 -8.47
CA ARG A 21 -8.98 -1.51 -9.02
C ARG A 21 -8.54 -0.13 -9.49
N SER A 22 -9.37 0.92 -9.39
CA SER A 22 -8.83 2.27 -9.51
C SER A 22 -7.78 2.51 -8.42
N ALA A 23 -6.84 3.41 -8.67
CA ALA A 23 -5.78 3.71 -7.73
C ALA A 23 -6.35 4.28 -6.41
N ARG A 24 -7.35 5.17 -6.51
CA ARG A 24 -8.05 5.73 -5.35
C ARG A 24 -8.75 4.64 -4.53
N PHE A 25 -9.52 3.76 -5.18
CA PHE A 25 -10.19 2.66 -4.50
C PHE A 25 -9.18 1.74 -3.80
N ALA A 26 -8.13 1.32 -4.52
CA ALA A 26 -7.13 0.40 -3.99
C ALA A 26 -6.36 0.98 -2.80
N ALA A 27 -5.99 2.27 -2.85
CA ALA A 27 -5.32 2.95 -1.76
C ALA A 27 -6.22 3.03 -0.51
N GLY A 28 -7.51 3.35 -0.67
CA GLY A 28 -8.47 3.37 0.42
C GLY A 28 -8.66 2.01 1.09
N VAL A 29 -8.86 0.95 0.29
CA VAL A 29 -9.00 -0.43 0.80
C VAL A 29 -7.72 -0.89 1.54
N ALA A 30 -6.55 -0.54 1.02
CA ALA A 30 -5.28 -0.85 1.67
C ALA A 30 -5.14 -0.11 3.01
N LEU A 31 -5.49 1.18 3.06
CA LEU A 31 -5.47 1.97 4.28
C LEU A 31 -6.42 1.42 5.34
N GLU A 32 -7.65 1.08 4.95
CA GLU A 32 -8.63 0.48 5.87
C GLU A 32 -8.10 -0.85 6.44
N SER A 33 -7.56 -1.70 5.57
CA SER A 33 -7.03 -3.00 5.96
C SER A 33 -5.85 -2.89 6.93
N VAL A 34 -4.90 -2.01 6.66
CA VAL A 34 -3.78 -1.73 7.56
C VAL A 34 -4.27 -1.12 8.88
N SER A 35 -5.27 -0.24 8.84
CA SER A 35 -5.86 0.34 10.04
C SER A 35 -6.49 -0.70 10.95
N ARG A 36 -7.17 -1.71 10.37
CA ARG A 36 -7.71 -2.86 11.11
C ARG A 36 -6.61 -3.74 11.71
N ILE A 37 -5.54 -4.02 10.95
CA ILE A 37 -4.39 -4.82 11.42
C ILE A 37 -3.69 -4.12 12.61
N ASP A 38 -3.45 -2.81 12.50
CA ASP A 38 -2.70 -2.07 13.53
C ASP A 38 -3.51 -1.79 14.80
N GLY A 39 -4.83 -1.75 14.69
CA GLY A 39 -5.73 -1.37 15.77
C GLY A 39 -5.66 0.12 16.14
N PRO A 40 -6.56 0.55 17.05
CA PRO A 40 -6.64 1.94 17.49
C PRO A 40 -5.41 2.37 18.31
N GLY A 41 -5.03 3.65 18.21
CA GLY A 41 -3.99 4.26 19.07
C GLY A 41 -2.54 3.89 18.77
N ARG A 42 -2.27 2.82 18.00
CA ARG A 42 -0.91 2.39 17.67
C ARG A 42 -0.27 3.28 16.61
N ARG A 43 0.93 3.83 16.85
CA ARG A 43 1.67 4.52 15.78
C ARG A 43 2.15 3.51 14.72
N SER A 44 1.77 3.71 13.47
CA SER A 44 2.09 2.82 12.36
C SER A 44 2.70 3.58 11.19
N ARG A 45 3.90 3.17 10.76
CA ARG A 45 4.56 3.74 9.58
C ARG A 45 3.84 3.35 8.28
N PRO A 46 3.45 2.07 8.05
CA PRO A 46 2.62 1.71 6.89
C PRO A 46 1.35 2.54 6.79
N ARG A 47 0.59 2.68 7.89
CA ARG A 47 -0.66 3.45 7.91
C ARG A 47 -0.43 4.91 7.51
N ARG A 48 0.61 5.56 8.05
CA ARG A 48 0.94 6.95 7.69
C ARG A 48 1.30 7.12 6.22
N LEU A 49 2.00 6.15 5.62
CA LEU A 49 2.34 6.18 4.20
C LEU A 49 1.10 5.96 3.32
N LEU A 50 0.20 5.06 3.72
CA LEU A 50 -1.08 4.84 3.04
C LEU A 50 -2.01 6.05 3.11
N ILE A 51 -2.08 6.76 4.25
CA ILE A 51 -2.82 8.04 4.35
C ILE A 51 -2.27 9.05 3.33
N ARG A 52 -0.94 9.14 3.19
CA ARG A 52 -0.34 10.04 2.19
C ARG A 52 -0.65 9.61 0.75
N LEU A 53 -0.59 8.31 0.48
CA LEU A 53 -0.89 7.77 -0.85
C LEU A 53 -2.37 7.96 -1.23
N GLU A 54 -3.29 7.68 -0.31
CA GLU A 54 -4.71 7.96 -0.49
C GLU A 54 -4.93 9.46 -0.75
N SER A 55 -4.31 10.33 0.05
CA SER A 55 -4.42 11.78 -0.11
C SER A 55 -3.94 12.27 -1.48
N VAL A 56 -2.93 11.63 -2.09
CA VAL A 56 -2.48 11.94 -3.46
C VAL A 56 -3.60 11.69 -4.46
N PHE A 57 -4.30 10.56 -4.37
CA PHE A 57 -5.40 10.24 -5.29
C PHE A 57 -6.70 10.98 -4.98
N GLU A 58 -6.99 11.26 -3.71
CA GLU A 58 -8.18 11.99 -3.31
C GLU A 58 -8.18 13.44 -3.79
N HIS A 59 -7.01 14.07 -3.81
CA HIS A 59 -6.84 15.48 -4.17
C HIS A 59 -6.12 15.68 -5.52
N ALA A 60 -6.00 14.62 -6.33
CA ALA A 60 -5.37 14.72 -7.63
C ALA A 60 -6.17 15.63 -8.58
N ASP A 61 -5.51 16.63 -9.14
CA ASP A 61 -6.03 17.43 -10.25
C ASP A 61 -5.80 16.67 -11.56
N THR A 62 -6.89 16.27 -12.22
CA THR A 62 -6.84 15.51 -13.48
C THR A 62 -6.09 16.23 -14.59
N GLN A 63 -6.19 17.56 -14.66
CA GLN A 63 -5.49 18.35 -15.66
C GLN A 63 -3.98 18.35 -15.37
N TRP A 64 -3.58 18.59 -14.12
CA TRP A 64 -2.17 18.55 -13.74
C TRP A 64 -1.55 17.17 -13.98
N VAL A 65 -2.27 16.09 -13.66
CA VAL A 65 -1.82 14.71 -13.92
C VAL A 65 -1.67 14.44 -15.41
N ALA A 66 -2.59 14.94 -16.24
CA ALA A 66 -2.50 14.82 -17.69
C ALA A 66 -1.28 15.56 -18.27
N GLU A 67 -0.98 16.74 -17.72
CA GLU A 67 0.16 17.58 -18.14
C GLU A 67 1.50 17.07 -17.59
N ASN A 68 1.52 16.42 -16.42
CA ASN A 68 2.72 16.04 -15.68
C ASN A 68 2.73 14.55 -15.24
N PRO A 69 2.50 13.59 -16.16
CA PRO A 69 2.30 12.18 -15.79
C PRO A 69 3.54 11.53 -15.16
N ARG A 70 4.75 11.98 -15.54
CA ARG A 70 6.01 11.46 -14.99
C ARG A 70 6.24 11.92 -13.55
N ASP A 71 5.87 13.15 -13.23
CA ASP A 71 6.02 13.69 -11.88
C ASP A 71 5.01 13.04 -10.93
N PHE A 72 3.77 12.81 -11.42
CA PHE A 72 2.77 12.05 -10.70
C PHE A 72 3.22 10.60 -10.43
N ASP A 73 3.76 9.92 -11.44
CA ASP A 73 4.32 8.56 -11.29
C ASP A 73 5.49 8.53 -10.30
N ALA A 74 6.41 9.50 -10.37
CA ALA A 74 7.53 9.60 -9.44
C ALA A 74 7.05 9.78 -7.98
N GLN A 75 6.07 10.66 -7.75
CA GLN A 75 5.48 10.89 -6.44
C GLN A 75 4.83 9.60 -5.88
N CYS A 76 4.06 8.90 -6.71
CA CYS A 76 3.44 7.63 -6.33
C CYS A 76 4.52 6.56 -6.04
N GLY A 77 5.51 6.44 -6.92
CA GLY A 77 6.60 5.48 -6.81
C GLY A 77 7.45 5.65 -5.56
N ASP A 78 7.72 6.89 -5.14
CA ASP A 78 8.43 7.18 -3.89
C ASP A 78 7.66 6.70 -2.65
N LEU A 79 6.34 6.92 -2.62
CA LEU A 79 5.49 6.45 -1.53
C LEU A 79 5.41 4.92 -1.52
N LEU A 80 5.26 4.29 -2.68
CA LEU A 80 5.18 2.83 -2.80
C LEU A 80 6.49 2.15 -2.37
N ARG A 81 7.66 2.67 -2.77
CA ARG A 81 8.96 2.15 -2.31
C ARG A 81 9.10 2.20 -0.79
N GLN A 82 8.73 3.32 -0.18
CA GLN A 82 8.75 3.47 1.28
C GLN A 82 7.74 2.54 1.96
N LEU A 83 6.56 2.36 1.36
CA LEU A 83 5.52 1.49 1.89
C LEU A 83 5.99 0.04 1.90
N VAL A 84 6.61 -0.46 0.83
CA VAL A 84 7.15 -1.83 0.76
C VAL A 84 8.11 -2.10 1.92
N VAL A 85 9.06 -1.18 2.17
CA VAL A 85 10.00 -1.31 3.29
C VAL A 85 9.28 -1.29 4.63
N ALA A 86 8.36 -0.33 4.83
CA ALA A 86 7.62 -0.20 6.08
C ALA A 86 6.73 -1.43 6.37
N MET A 87 6.07 -1.99 5.36
CA MET A 87 5.26 -3.21 5.47
C MET A 87 6.13 -4.39 5.89
N ARG A 88 7.29 -4.57 5.24
CA ARG A 88 8.25 -5.63 5.55
C ARG A 88 8.70 -5.56 7.01
N GLU A 89 9.09 -4.37 7.49
CA GLU A 89 9.55 -4.15 8.86
C GLU A 89 8.43 -4.31 9.90
N ALA A 90 7.22 -3.89 9.55
CA ALA A 90 6.08 -3.90 10.46
C ALA A 90 5.49 -5.31 10.65
N TYR A 91 5.27 -6.03 9.55
CA TYR A 91 4.45 -7.25 9.53
C TYR A 91 5.20 -8.53 9.15
N PHE A 92 6.31 -8.41 8.41
CA PHE A 92 7.00 -9.56 7.82
C PHE A 92 8.45 -9.71 8.31
N HIS A 93 8.83 -9.01 9.38
CA HIS A 93 10.17 -9.14 9.94
C HIS A 93 10.29 -10.53 10.61
N PRO A 94 11.30 -11.36 10.28
CA PRO A 94 11.40 -12.73 10.77
C PRO A 94 11.35 -12.86 12.30
N SER A 95 11.90 -11.89 13.03
CA SER A 95 11.84 -11.84 14.50
C SER A 95 10.44 -11.60 15.09
N LYS A 96 9.44 -11.25 14.28
CA LYS A 96 8.03 -11.06 14.66
C LYS A 96 7.13 -12.17 14.14
N VAL A 97 7.65 -13.04 13.28
CA VAL A 97 6.98 -14.27 12.85
C VAL A 97 7.41 -15.35 13.85
N PRO A 98 6.50 -15.89 14.69
CA PRO A 98 6.85 -17.02 15.53
C PRO A 98 7.42 -18.13 14.65
N ALA A 99 8.60 -18.67 15.00
CA ALA A 99 9.19 -19.82 14.31
C ALA A 99 8.30 -21.09 14.36
N SER A 100 7.17 -21.01 15.07
CA SER A 100 6.17 -22.06 15.24
C SER A 100 4.99 -21.93 14.27
N VAL A 101 5.24 -21.65 12.98
CA VAL A 101 4.32 -22.20 11.96
C VAL A 101 4.63 -23.69 11.90
N MET A 102 4.05 -24.42 12.87
CA MET A 102 4.04 -25.88 12.93
C MET A 102 3.26 -26.36 11.71
N GLY A 103 3.99 -26.93 10.76
CA GLY A 103 3.44 -27.51 9.56
C GLY A 103 4.52 -28.11 8.67
N ASP A 104 5.51 -28.80 9.26
CA ASP A 104 5.96 -30.09 8.71
C ASP A 104 6.87 -30.82 9.71
N GLU A 105 6.73 -32.14 9.75
CA GLU A 105 7.31 -33.08 10.71
C GLU A 105 8.81 -33.30 10.46
N GLY A 106 9.66 -33.21 11.51
CA GLY A 106 11.06 -33.58 11.33
C GLY A 106 12.01 -33.24 12.47
N ARG A 107 12.02 -34.10 13.51
CA ARG A 107 13.09 -34.30 14.50
C ARG A 107 13.55 -33.08 15.32
N ALA A 108 13.06 -33.02 16.55
CA ALA A 108 13.81 -32.42 17.65
C ALA A 108 15.15 -33.17 17.83
N MET A 109 16.28 -32.46 17.71
CA MET A 109 17.57 -32.92 18.23
C MET A 109 17.91 -32.12 19.49
N PRO A 110 18.18 -32.75 20.63
CA PRO A 110 18.76 -32.06 21.78
C PRO A 110 20.25 -31.79 21.51
N GLN A 111 20.66 -30.54 21.56
CA GLN A 111 22.08 -30.16 21.62
C GLN A 111 22.61 -30.48 23.03
N GLN A 112 23.44 -31.51 23.14
CA GLN A 112 24.28 -31.69 24.32
C GLN A 112 25.42 -30.67 24.27
N GLN A 113 25.57 -29.93 25.37
CA GLN A 113 26.73 -29.08 25.64
C GLN A 113 27.95 -29.95 26.00
N GLN A 114 29.10 -29.61 25.43
CA GLN A 114 30.41 -29.79 26.06
C GLN A 114 31.19 -28.49 25.92
#